data_AF-A0A2N2GWD0-F1
#
_entry.id   AF-A0A2N2GWD0-F1
#
_cell.length_a   1.000
_cell.length_b   1.000
_cell.length_c   1.000
_cell.angle_alpha   90.00
_cell.angle_beta   90.00
_cell.angle_gamma   90.00
#
_symmetry.space_group_name_H-M   'P 1'
#
loop_
_entity.id
_entity.type
_entity.pdbx_description
1 polymer ?
#
loop_
_entity_poly.entity_id
_entity_poly.type
_entity_poly.pdbx_seq_one_letter_code
_entity_poly.pdbx_strand_id
1 'polypeptide(L)'
;MNHPISICLEDCYPEHESLRFLQCTAAAGPAFRLLLTRDGRVLQQESAPAWCRIFVTGDDRLGVLRDDQMPAGARVTRANRHVDLEIGKPVILCHGDFLAVPGRCFCLHVHGAATDVREPEFLHAKEPAASTWTRFAAAGLIAVTGLAGAVSCTRESNVNEKPASTVEQPVPPRPNPPDGMEPKDKVEPIDVRDAPPEAPADYH
;
A
#
# COMPACT_ATOMS: atom_id res chain seq x y z
N MET A 1 -21.26 16.50 11.00
CA MET A 1 -19.99 16.33 11.75
C MET A 1 -19.35 15.08 11.21
N ASN A 2 -18.08 15.16 10.82
CA ASN A 2 -17.45 14.07 10.10
C ASN A 2 -16.98 13.03 11.11
N HIS A 3 -17.39 11.79 10.91
CA HIS A 3 -17.06 10.73 11.86
C HIS A 3 -15.64 10.24 11.59
N PRO A 4 -14.82 10.01 12.64
CA PRO A 4 -13.56 9.32 12.47
C PRO A 4 -13.79 7.94 11.83
N ILE A 5 -12.84 7.47 11.02
CA ILE A 5 -12.89 6.18 10.34
C ILE A 5 -11.79 5.29 10.94
N SER A 6 -12.18 4.14 11.50
CA SER A 6 -11.23 3.12 11.93
C SER A 6 -10.64 2.42 10.72
N ILE A 7 -9.31 2.33 10.70
CA ILE A 7 -8.55 1.68 9.63
C ILE A 7 -7.45 0.79 10.21
N CYS A 8 -7.07 -0.23 9.45
CA CYS A 8 -5.86 -1.01 9.67
C CYS A 8 -4.99 -0.90 8.41
N LEU A 9 -3.71 -0.64 8.60
CA LEU A 9 -2.70 -0.60 7.55
C LEU A 9 -1.88 -1.88 7.64
N GLU A 10 -1.95 -2.69 6.60
CA GLU A 10 -1.15 -3.90 6.48
C GLU A 10 0.12 -3.60 5.68
N ASP A 11 1.28 -3.64 6.32
CA ASP A 11 2.57 -3.59 5.60
C ASP A 11 2.69 -4.85 4.72
N CYS A 12 2.86 -4.64 3.42
CA CYS A 12 3.01 -5.71 2.44
C CYS A 12 4.36 -6.43 2.60
N TYR A 13 5.35 -5.75 3.17
CA TYR A 13 6.72 -6.22 3.33
C TYR A 13 7.24 -5.90 4.75
N PRO A 14 6.60 -6.45 5.80
CA PRO A 14 6.98 -6.13 7.16
C PRO A 14 8.34 -6.75 7.49
N GLU A 15 9.11 -6.08 8.34
CA GLU A 15 10.37 -6.62 8.87
C GLU A 15 10.11 -7.86 9.77
N HIS A 16 8.99 -7.85 10.49
CA HIS A 16 8.52 -8.93 11.34
C HIS A 16 6.99 -9.02 11.27
N GLU A 17 6.43 -10.23 11.37
CA GLU A 17 4.97 -10.44 11.32
C GLU A 17 4.21 -9.68 12.42
N SER A 18 4.82 -9.44 13.58
CA SER A 18 4.24 -8.62 14.64
C SER A 18 4.05 -7.14 14.27
N LEU A 19 4.76 -6.67 13.24
CA LEU A 19 4.69 -5.31 12.70
C LEU A 19 3.80 -5.20 11.45
N ARG A 20 3.18 -6.32 11.00
CA ARG A 20 2.39 -6.34 9.77
C ARG A 20 1.17 -5.43 9.83
N PHE A 21 0.44 -5.45 10.95
CA PHE A 21 -0.85 -4.78 11.08
C PHE A 21 -0.80 -3.61 12.05
N LEU A 22 -1.03 -2.40 11.53
CA LEU A 22 -1.09 -1.17 12.30
C LEU A 22 -2.52 -0.64 12.34
N GLN A 23 -3.14 -0.61 13.52
CA GLN A 23 -4.49 -0.10 13.73
C GLN A 23 -4.44 1.38 14.11
N CYS A 24 -5.33 2.19 13.53
CA CYS A 24 -5.46 3.60 13.85
C CYS A 24 -6.83 4.16 13.46
N THR A 25 -7.08 5.41 13.81
CA THR A 25 -8.27 6.14 13.36
C THR A 25 -7.86 7.34 12.52
N ALA A 26 -8.42 7.47 11.30
CA ALA A 26 -8.35 8.71 10.54
C ALA A 26 -9.50 9.64 10.96
N ALA A 27 -9.27 10.94 11.05
CA ALA A 27 -10.32 11.92 11.35
C ALA A 27 -10.25 13.12 10.41
N ALA A 28 -11.25 13.99 10.50
CA ALA A 28 -11.33 15.22 9.72
C ALA A 28 -10.67 16.41 10.45
N GLY A 29 -10.27 17.41 9.69
CA GLY A 29 -9.77 18.68 10.20
C GLY A 29 -8.24 18.83 10.15
N PRO A 30 -7.73 20.03 10.50
CA PRO A 30 -6.29 20.29 10.49
C PRO A 30 -5.56 19.46 11.55
N ALA A 31 -6.06 19.45 12.79
CA ALA A 31 -5.39 18.80 13.92
C ALA A 31 -5.26 17.27 13.83
N PHE A 32 -6.00 16.60 12.94
CA PHE A 32 -6.07 15.14 12.89
C PHE A 32 -5.77 14.61 11.50
N ARG A 33 -4.50 14.26 11.29
CA ARG A 33 -3.98 13.73 10.03
C ARG A 33 -3.01 12.61 10.36
N LEU A 34 -3.23 11.45 9.76
CA LEU A 34 -2.26 10.37 9.82
C LEU A 34 -1.19 10.66 8.77
N LEU A 35 0.02 10.99 9.19
CA LEU A 35 1.15 11.20 8.31
C LEU A 35 1.85 9.88 8.03
N LEU A 36 2.01 9.54 6.75
CA LEU A 36 2.94 8.50 6.32
C LEU A 36 4.31 9.14 6.13
N THR A 37 5.18 8.98 7.12
CA THR A 37 6.47 9.65 7.22
C THR A 37 7.47 9.11 6.19
N ARG A 38 8.57 9.85 5.97
CA ARG A 38 9.59 9.45 5.00
C ARG A 38 10.31 8.14 5.32
N ASP A 39 10.41 7.79 6.60
CA ASP A 39 10.94 6.51 7.08
C ASP A 39 9.89 5.38 7.09
N GLY A 40 8.69 5.64 6.59
CA GLY A 40 7.64 4.62 6.44
C GLY A 40 6.84 4.35 7.71
N ARG A 41 6.88 5.25 8.70
CA ARG A 41 6.04 5.16 9.90
C ARG A 41 4.73 5.92 9.68
N VAL A 42 3.72 5.57 10.46
CA VAL A 42 2.46 6.31 10.46
C VAL A 42 2.31 7.01 11.80
N LEU A 43 2.18 8.32 11.78
CA LEU A 43 2.12 9.16 12.98
C LEU A 43 0.85 10.02 12.97
N GLN A 44 0.29 10.28 14.14
CA GLN A 44 -0.82 11.21 14.33
C GLN A 44 -0.30 12.61 14.75
N GLN A 45 0.57 13.21 13.95
CA GLN A 45 1.17 14.53 14.24
C GLN A 45 1.47 15.30 12.95
N GLU A 46 1.42 16.64 12.97
CA GLU A 46 1.64 17.47 11.78
C GLU A 46 3.12 17.76 11.44
N SER A 47 4.06 17.54 12.36
CA SER A 47 5.42 18.12 12.27
C SER A 47 6.52 17.19 11.74
N ALA A 48 6.16 16.06 11.12
CA ALA A 48 7.14 15.12 10.57
C ALA A 48 7.25 15.24 9.04
N PRO A 49 8.46 15.14 8.46
CA PRO A 49 8.62 14.96 7.02
C PRO A 49 7.86 13.71 6.56
N ALA A 50 6.89 13.91 5.67
CA ALA A 50 5.99 12.86 5.21
C ALA A 50 5.88 12.82 3.69
N TRP A 51 5.48 11.66 3.16
CA TRP A 51 5.15 11.45 1.75
C TRP A 51 3.72 11.91 1.44
N CYS A 52 2.79 11.64 2.35
CA CYS A 52 1.38 11.98 2.22
C CYS A 52 0.70 11.96 3.59
N ARG A 53 -0.53 12.50 3.64
CA ARG A 53 -1.43 12.40 4.79
C ARG A 53 -2.71 11.66 4.45
N ILE A 54 -3.19 10.84 5.37
CA ILE A 54 -4.49 10.18 5.33
C ILE A 54 -5.45 10.93 6.26
N PHE A 55 -6.67 11.21 5.80
CA PHE A 55 -7.65 12.04 6.50
C PHE A 55 -9.08 11.65 6.12
N VAL A 56 -10.07 12.15 6.86
CA VAL A 56 -11.49 12.02 6.49
C VAL A 56 -11.96 13.27 5.76
N THR A 57 -12.53 13.10 4.57
CA THR A 57 -13.06 14.16 3.72
C THR A 57 -14.41 14.69 4.22
N GLY A 58 -14.87 15.81 3.66
CA GLY A 58 -16.15 16.47 3.97
C GLY A 58 -17.38 15.57 3.86
N ASP A 59 -17.32 14.55 3.00
CA ASP A 59 -18.37 13.57 2.69
C ASP A 59 -18.17 12.20 3.37
N ASP A 60 -17.46 12.19 4.52
CA ASP A 60 -17.21 10.99 5.34
C ASP A 60 -16.49 9.84 4.59
N ARG A 61 -15.56 10.20 3.68
CA ARG A 61 -14.71 9.23 2.97
C ARG A 61 -13.27 9.32 3.45
N LEU A 62 -12.55 8.21 3.31
CA LEU A 62 -11.12 8.19 3.56
C LEU A 62 -10.37 8.77 2.35
N GLY A 63 -9.58 9.82 2.58
CA GLY A 63 -8.77 10.47 1.56
C GLY A 63 -7.28 10.35 1.87
N VAL A 64 -6.46 10.35 0.82
CA VAL A 64 -5.02 10.58 0.92
C VAL A 64 -4.63 11.79 0.08
N LEU A 65 -3.74 12.62 0.60
CA LEU A 65 -3.30 13.84 -0.05
C LEU A 65 -1.79 14.03 0.11
N ARG A 66 -1.15 14.50 -0.95
CA ARG A 66 0.19 15.06 -0.92
C ARG A 66 0.10 16.58 -0.84
N ASP A 67 0.61 17.15 0.24
CA ASP A 67 0.74 18.60 0.38
C ASP A 67 1.96 19.12 -0.40
N ASP A 68 2.01 20.43 -0.63
CA ASP A 68 3.05 21.09 -1.43
C ASP A 68 4.48 20.84 -0.91
N GLN A 69 4.64 20.76 0.42
CA GLN A 69 5.93 20.52 1.06
C GLN A 69 6.34 19.03 1.06
N MET A 70 5.46 18.13 0.61
CA MET A 70 5.72 16.69 0.57
C MET A 70 6.33 16.29 -0.79
N PRO A 71 7.36 15.43 -0.79
CA PRO A 71 8.03 14.98 -2.02
C PRO A 71 7.13 14.07 -2.87
N ALA A 72 7.46 13.94 -4.16
CA ALA A 72 6.78 13.05 -5.09
C ALA A 72 7.17 11.58 -4.85
N GLY A 73 6.30 10.64 -5.22
CA GLY A 73 6.59 9.20 -5.19
C GLY A 73 5.56 8.36 -4.43
N ALA A 74 4.63 9.00 -3.72
CA ALA A 74 3.47 8.32 -3.17
C ALA A 74 2.44 8.02 -4.28
N ARG A 75 1.82 6.84 -4.22
CA ARG A 75 0.82 6.39 -5.20
C ARG A 75 -0.22 5.46 -4.59
N VAL A 76 -1.42 5.48 -5.15
CA VAL A 76 -2.50 4.55 -4.80
C VAL A 76 -2.72 3.58 -5.96
N THR A 77 -2.83 2.29 -5.67
CA THR A 77 -3.14 1.25 -6.66
C THR A 77 -4.45 0.55 -6.31
N ARG A 78 -5.35 0.43 -7.29
CA ARG A 78 -6.65 -0.24 -7.20
C ARG A 78 -6.89 -1.08 -8.46
N ALA A 79 -7.07 -2.39 -8.28
CA ALA A 79 -7.38 -3.32 -9.38
C ALA A 79 -6.45 -3.12 -10.60
N ASN A 80 -5.13 -3.16 -10.37
CA ASN A 80 -4.06 -2.95 -11.36
C ASN A 80 -3.98 -1.56 -12.01
N ARG A 81 -4.83 -0.60 -11.62
CA ARG A 81 -4.71 0.81 -12.00
C ARG A 81 -4.01 1.55 -10.89
N HIS A 82 -3.20 2.55 -11.23
CA HIS A 82 -2.51 3.38 -10.26
C HIS A 82 -2.75 4.87 -10.52
N VAL A 83 -2.72 5.64 -9.44
CA VAL A 83 -2.79 7.11 -9.45
C VAL A 83 -1.66 7.61 -8.56
N ASP A 84 -0.75 8.38 -9.13
CA ASP A 84 0.29 9.04 -8.36
C ASP A 84 -0.31 10.23 -7.61
N LEU A 85 0.17 10.49 -6.38
CA LEU A 85 -0.36 11.59 -5.57
C LEU A 85 0.21 12.92 -6.05
N GLU A 86 -0.61 13.65 -6.79
CA GLU A 86 -0.34 15.03 -7.20
C GLU A 86 -0.54 16.01 -6.05
N ILE A 87 0.19 17.12 -6.08
CA ILE A 87 0.09 18.18 -5.06
C ILE A 87 -1.33 18.75 -5.06
N GLY A 88 -1.95 18.80 -3.88
CA GLY A 88 -3.25 19.45 -3.69
C GLY A 88 -4.46 18.67 -4.26
N LYS A 89 -4.25 17.49 -4.85
CA LYS A 89 -5.32 16.66 -5.42
C LYS A 89 -5.54 15.40 -4.56
N PRO A 90 -6.58 15.37 -3.71
CA PRO A 90 -6.83 14.22 -2.86
C PRO A 90 -7.33 13.01 -3.68
N VAL A 91 -6.92 11.81 -3.28
CA VAL A 91 -7.41 10.53 -3.83
C VAL A 91 -8.26 9.84 -2.76
N ILE A 92 -9.46 9.41 -3.13
CA ILE A 92 -10.35 8.67 -2.23
C ILE A 92 -9.90 7.21 -2.14
N LEU A 93 -9.58 6.80 -0.92
CA LEU A 93 -9.16 5.46 -0.55
C LEU A 93 -10.37 4.56 -0.32
N CYS A 94 -10.23 3.28 -0.66
CA CYS A 94 -11.19 2.21 -0.42
C CYS A 94 -10.52 1.04 0.30
N HIS A 95 -11.34 0.16 0.86
CA HIS A 95 -10.87 -1.11 1.39
C HIS A 95 -10.20 -1.94 0.28
N GLY A 96 -9.02 -2.50 0.57
CA GLY A 96 -8.22 -3.28 -0.36
C GLY A 96 -7.33 -2.46 -1.30
N ASP A 97 -7.34 -1.12 -1.20
CA ASP A 97 -6.38 -0.30 -1.95
C ASP A 97 -4.97 -0.48 -1.42
N PHE A 98 -3.99 -0.36 -2.31
CA PHE A 98 -2.58 -0.30 -1.93
C PHE A 98 -2.08 1.14 -1.97
N LEU A 99 -1.53 1.62 -0.86
CA LEU A 99 -0.80 2.87 -0.76
C LEU A 99 0.69 2.58 -0.73
N ALA A 100 1.39 2.94 -1.80
CA ALA A 100 2.83 2.76 -1.90
C ALA A 100 3.55 4.11 -1.80
N VAL A 101 4.67 4.10 -1.09
CA VAL A 101 5.65 5.20 -1.02
C VAL A 101 7.04 4.60 -1.26
N PRO A 102 8.08 5.40 -1.55
CA PRO A 102 9.42 4.85 -1.74
C PRO A 102 9.86 3.97 -0.56
N GLY A 103 10.07 2.67 -0.83
CA GLY A 103 10.52 1.68 0.16
C GLY A 103 9.44 1.00 1.00
N ARG A 104 8.16 1.38 0.89
CA ARG A 104 7.06 0.74 1.66
C ARG A 104 5.78 0.61 0.83
N CYS A 105 4.96 -0.37 1.17
CA CYS A 105 3.64 -0.56 0.56
C CYS A 105 2.66 -1.04 1.63
N PHE A 106 1.49 -0.41 1.70
CA PHE A 106 0.45 -0.75 2.66
C PHE A 106 -0.84 -1.14 1.96
N CYS A 107 -1.46 -2.26 2.35
CA CYS A 107 -2.84 -2.57 2.00
C CYS A 107 -3.78 -1.95 3.04
N LEU A 108 -4.80 -1.22 2.59
CA LEU A 108 -5.73 -0.52 3.46
C LEU A 108 -6.94 -1.38 3.79
N HIS A 109 -7.19 -1.56 5.08
CA HIS A 109 -8.40 -2.18 5.61
C HIS A 109 -9.27 -1.12 6.27
N VAL A 110 -10.40 -0.78 5.66
CA VAL A 110 -11.37 0.15 6.24
C VAL A 110 -12.39 -0.61 7.09
N HIS A 111 -12.51 -0.25 8.38
CA HIS A 111 -13.43 -0.90 9.32
C HIS A 111 -14.73 -0.10 9.55
N GLY A 112 -14.80 1.14 9.06
CA GLY A 112 -15.99 2.00 9.14
C GLY A 112 -15.88 3.10 10.18
N ALA A 113 -17.01 3.69 10.55
CA ALA A 113 -17.06 4.78 11.51
C ALA A 113 -16.59 4.36 12.91
N ALA A 114 -15.86 5.24 13.59
CA ALA A 114 -15.36 5.06 14.95
C ALA A 114 -15.90 6.16 15.86
N THR A 115 -16.07 5.83 17.14
CA THR A 115 -16.47 6.78 18.19
C THR A 115 -15.30 7.64 18.64
N ASP A 116 -14.10 7.05 18.68
CA ASP A 116 -12.90 7.65 19.27
C ASP A 116 -11.73 7.66 18.28
N VAL A 117 -10.92 8.72 18.35
CA VAL A 117 -9.66 8.80 17.62
C VAL A 117 -8.60 8.05 18.40
N ARG A 118 -7.95 7.07 17.75
CA ARG A 118 -6.85 6.28 18.30
C ARG A 118 -5.57 6.49 17.53
N GLU A 119 -4.47 6.62 18.27
CA GLU A 119 -3.12 6.69 17.73
C GLU A 119 -2.73 5.36 17.07
N PRO A 120 -1.77 5.37 16.12
CA PRO A 120 -1.27 4.16 15.49
C PRO A 120 -0.64 3.18 16.49
N GLU A 121 -1.19 1.97 16.54
CA GLU A 121 -0.72 0.87 17.40
C GLU A 121 -0.65 -0.45 16.61
N PHE A 122 0.41 -1.22 16.80
CA PHE A 122 0.52 -2.54 16.17
C PHE A 122 -0.38 -3.56 16.88
N LEU A 123 -1.21 -4.26 16.09
CA LEU A 123 -2.16 -5.24 16.61
C LEU A 123 -1.50 -6.39 17.39
N HIS A 124 -0.25 -6.73 17.03
CA HIS A 124 0.50 -7.84 17.62
C HIS A 124 1.78 -7.39 18.35
N ALA A 125 1.81 -6.15 18.86
CA ALA A 125 2.96 -5.57 19.56
C ALA A 125 3.48 -6.39 20.77
N LYS A 126 2.73 -7.40 21.23
CA LYS A 126 3.07 -8.24 22.38
C LYS A 126 4.04 -9.40 22.10
N GLU A 127 4.53 -9.59 20.88
CA GLU A 127 5.69 -10.50 20.69
C GLU A 127 6.99 -9.73 20.93
N PRO A 128 7.72 -9.97 22.04
CA PRO A 128 9.01 -9.36 22.23
C PRO A 128 9.95 -9.91 21.16
N ALA A 129 10.58 -9.01 20.40
CA ALA A 129 11.73 -9.29 19.55
C ALA A 129 12.98 -9.68 20.39
N ALA A 130 12.82 -10.56 21.37
CA ALA A 130 13.88 -11.05 22.23
C ALA A 130 14.80 -12.05 21.50
N SER A 131 14.51 -12.46 20.27
CA SER A 131 15.19 -13.59 19.63
C SER A 131 16.35 -13.26 18.69
N THR A 132 16.61 -11.99 18.35
CA THR A 132 17.80 -11.66 17.54
C THR A 132 19.08 -11.63 18.37
N TRP A 133 19.03 -11.31 19.66
CA TRP A 133 20.20 -11.39 20.54
C TRP A 133 20.40 -12.76 21.20
N THR A 134 19.35 -13.55 21.42
CA THR A 134 19.50 -14.94 21.93
C THR A 134 20.02 -15.92 20.89
N ARG A 135 20.01 -15.59 19.59
CA ARG A 135 20.63 -16.42 18.54
C ARG A 135 22.15 -16.25 18.43
N PHE A 136 22.72 -15.16 18.96
CA PHE A 136 24.18 -14.98 19.01
C PHE A 136 24.84 -15.51 20.29
N ALA A 137 24.07 -15.86 21.33
CA ALA A 137 24.61 -16.44 22.55
C ALA A 137 24.94 -17.94 22.46
N ALA A 138 24.55 -18.62 21.37
CA ALA A 138 24.77 -20.06 21.16
C ALA A 138 25.84 -20.39 20.08
N ALA A 139 26.56 -19.39 19.57
CA ALA A 139 27.75 -19.60 18.74
C ALA A 139 28.98 -19.26 19.59
N GLY A 140 29.66 -20.32 20.03
CA GLY A 140 30.75 -20.26 20.98
C GLY A 140 31.87 -19.28 20.63
N LEU A 141 32.44 -18.72 21.69
CA LEU A 141 33.77 -18.14 21.73
C LEU A 141 34.79 -19.12 21.12
N ILE A 142 35.07 -18.98 19.84
CA ILE A 142 36.36 -19.38 19.27
C ILE A 142 37.15 -18.09 19.07
N ALA A 143 38.10 -17.87 19.97
CA ALA A 143 39.11 -16.84 19.85
C ALA A 143 40.01 -17.14 18.63
N VAL A 144 40.10 -16.21 17.69
CA VAL A 144 41.26 -16.10 16.80
C VAL A 144 41.67 -14.63 16.72
N THR A 145 42.62 -14.25 17.56
CA THR A 145 43.48 -13.08 17.36
C THR A 145 44.36 -13.33 16.14
N GLY A 146 44.25 -12.49 15.10
CA GLY A 146 45.07 -12.62 13.89
C GLY A 146 45.04 -11.39 12.98
N LEU A 147 45.83 -10.38 13.37
CA LEU A 147 46.61 -9.40 12.59
C LEU A 147 46.21 -9.00 11.15
N ALA A 148 46.04 -7.68 10.99
CA ALA A 148 46.25 -6.78 9.85
C ALA A 148 46.62 -7.34 8.45
N GLY A 149 45.93 -6.82 7.43
CA GLY A 149 46.39 -6.84 6.03
C GLY A 149 45.40 -6.17 5.10
N ALA A 150 45.67 -4.91 4.73
CA ALA A 150 44.94 -4.19 3.70
C ALA A 150 45.22 -4.79 2.32
N VAL A 151 44.19 -5.07 1.51
CA VAL A 151 44.28 -4.95 0.04
C VAL A 151 42.90 -4.62 -0.53
N SER A 152 42.85 -3.46 -1.17
CA SER A 152 41.86 -3.02 -2.15
C SER A 152 41.65 -4.09 -3.22
N CYS A 153 40.40 -4.37 -3.61
CA CYS A 153 40.07 -4.77 -4.99
C CYS A 153 38.55 -4.63 -5.19
N THR A 154 38.20 -3.54 -5.86
CA THR A 154 37.06 -3.38 -6.74
C THR A 154 36.61 -4.68 -7.38
N ARG A 155 35.35 -5.09 -7.13
CA ARG A 155 34.65 -6.02 -8.00
C ARG A 155 33.44 -5.30 -8.56
N GLU A 156 33.62 -4.72 -9.74
CA GLU A 156 32.53 -4.38 -10.64
C GLU A 156 31.75 -5.67 -10.92
N SER A 157 30.50 -5.72 -10.47
CA SER A 157 29.55 -6.73 -10.94
C SER A 157 29.17 -6.35 -12.37
N ASN A 158 29.70 -7.11 -13.34
CA ASN A 158 29.26 -7.07 -14.73
C ASN A 158 27.74 -7.29 -14.78
N VAL A 159 26.99 -6.22 -15.03
CA VAL A 159 25.58 -6.25 -15.39
C VAL A 159 25.49 -6.67 -16.85
N ASN A 160 25.67 -7.95 -17.13
CA ASN A 160 25.26 -8.53 -18.41
C ASN A 160 25.06 -10.05 -18.32
N GLU A 161 24.32 -10.51 -17.31
CA GLU A 161 23.72 -11.84 -17.37
C GLU A 161 22.34 -11.73 -18.02
N LYS A 162 22.33 -12.06 -19.31
CA LYS A 162 21.13 -12.42 -20.06
C LYS A 162 20.34 -13.45 -19.24
N PRO A 163 19.08 -13.18 -18.85
CA PRO A 163 18.31 -14.16 -18.10
C PRO A 163 18.31 -15.49 -18.85
N ALA A 164 18.62 -16.57 -18.14
CA ALA A 164 18.53 -17.92 -18.65
C ALA A 164 17.17 -18.11 -19.33
N SER A 165 17.17 -18.72 -20.52
CA SER A 165 15.94 -18.98 -21.25
C SER A 165 14.97 -19.72 -20.33
N THR A 166 13.84 -19.09 -20.06
CA THR A 166 12.73 -19.70 -19.34
C THR A 166 12.41 -21.01 -20.05
N VAL A 167 12.69 -22.13 -19.39
CA VAL A 167 12.22 -23.44 -19.82
C VAL A 167 10.70 -23.35 -19.77
N GLU A 168 10.04 -23.37 -20.93
CA GLU A 168 8.58 -23.48 -21.02
C GLU A 168 8.18 -24.78 -20.31
N GLN A 169 7.61 -24.64 -19.12
CA GLN A 169 6.89 -25.73 -18.49
C GLN A 169 5.64 -26.01 -19.34
N PRO A 170 5.35 -27.28 -19.66
CA PRO A 170 4.10 -27.64 -20.34
C PRO A 170 2.92 -27.16 -19.47
N VAL A 171 2.14 -26.22 -20.00
CA VAL A 171 0.89 -25.82 -19.36
C VAL A 171 -0.04 -27.04 -19.40
N PRO A 172 -0.54 -27.53 -18.25
CA PRO A 172 -1.49 -28.63 -18.24
C PRO A 172 -2.73 -28.24 -19.05
N PRO A 173 -3.30 -29.16 -19.85
CA PRO A 173 -4.51 -28.88 -20.62
C PRO A 173 -5.62 -28.43 -19.67
N ARG A 174 -6.28 -27.32 -20.00
CA ARG A 174 -7.43 -26.84 -19.23
C ARG A 174 -8.51 -27.93 -19.22
N PRO A 175 -9.10 -28.25 -18.05
CA PRO A 175 -10.26 -29.12 -17.98
C PRO A 175 -11.36 -28.56 -18.88
N ASN A 176 -11.97 -29.41 -19.70
CA ASN A 176 -13.17 -29.02 -20.43
C ASN A 176 -14.25 -28.61 -19.41
N PRO A 177 -14.99 -27.52 -19.67
CA PRO A 177 -16.13 -27.16 -18.83
C PRO A 177 -17.13 -28.34 -18.80
N PRO A 178 -17.79 -28.57 -17.66
CA PRO A 178 -18.80 -29.62 -17.55
C PRO A 178 -19.94 -29.38 -18.56
N ASP A 179 -20.37 -30.46 -19.22
CA ASP A 179 -21.48 -30.44 -20.17
C ASP A 179 -22.75 -29.88 -19.50
N GLY A 180 -23.33 -28.81 -20.06
CA GLY A 180 -24.63 -28.28 -19.64
C GLY A 180 -24.66 -26.89 -18.99
N MET A 181 -23.54 -26.17 -18.90
CA MET A 181 -23.51 -24.77 -18.43
C MET A 181 -23.27 -23.74 -19.55
N GLU A 182 -23.81 -23.95 -20.74
CA GLU A 182 -23.92 -22.84 -21.70
C GLU A 182 -24.98 -21.85 -21.20
N PRO A 183 -24.64 -20.56 -21.01
CA PRO A 183 -25.63 -19.54 -20.72
C PRO A 183 -26.66 -19.50 -21.85
N LYS A 184 -27.92 -19.86 -21.56
CA LYS A 184 -29.01 -19.84 -22.54
C LYS A 184 -29.44 -18.44 -22.97
N ASP A 185 -28.95 -17.41 -22.28
CA ASP A 185 -29.36 -16.04 -22.56
C ASP A 185 -28.35 -15.39 -23.51
N LYS A 186 -28.70 -15.43 -24.80
CA LYS A 186 -28.19 -14.46 -25.77
C LYS A 186 -28.62 -13.08 -25.30
N VAL A 187 -27.70 -12.33 -24.70
CA VAL A 187 -27.90 -10.91 -24.45
C VAL A 187 -28.14 -10.25 -25.80
N GLU A 188 -29.30 -9.60 -25.95
CA GLU A 188 -29.62 -8.87 -27.19
C GLU A 188 -28.53 -7.81 -27.45
N PRO A 189 -28.10 -7.63 -28.71
CA PRO A 189 -27.10 -6.63 -29.05
C PRO A 189 -27.54 -5.26 -28.54
N ILE A 190 -26.66 -4.58 -27.81
CA ILE A 190 -26.87 -3.20 -27.38
C ILE A 190 -27.02 -2.36 -28.65
N ASP A 191 -28.17 -1.69 -28.78
CA ASP A 191 -28.46 -0.80 -29.89
C ASP A 191 -27.57 0.46 -29.76
N VAL A 192 -26.47 0.48 -30.52
CA VAL A 192 -25.54 1.61 -30.56
C VAL A 192 -26.17 2.71 -31.39
N ARG A 193 -26.59 3.79 -30.72
CA ARG A 193 -27.08 4.99 -31.41
C ARG A 193 -25.88 5.79 -31.94
N ASP A 194 -25.85 6.02 -33.25
CA ASP A 194 -24.80 6.82 -33.91
C ASP A 194 -24.93 8.33 -33.65
N ALA A 195 -26.13 8.80 -33.29
CA ALA A 195 -26.40 10.21 -33.07
C ALA A 195 -26.54 10.55 -31.57
N PRO A 196 -25.85 11.59 -31.07
CA PRO A 196 -26.11 12.17 -29.76
C PRO A 196 -27.57 12.62 -29.66
N PRO A 197 -28.22 12.52 -28.48
CA PRO A 197 -29.56 13.06 -28.29
C PRO A 197 -29.57 14.57 -28.56
N GLU A 198 -30.51 15.02 -29.40
CA GLU A 198 -30.71 16.44 -29.66
C GLU A 198 -31.14 17.14 -28.36
N ALA A 199 -30.47 18.24 -28.03
CA ALA A 199 -30.86 19.07 -26.91
C ALA A 199 -32.19 19.79 -27.27
N PRO A 200 -33.18 19.82 -26.36
CA PRO A 200 -34.40 20.59 -26.59
C PRO A 200 -34.05 22.07 -26.75
N ALA A 201 -34.63 22.70 -27.78
CA ALA A 201 -34.34 24.09 -28.17
C ALA A 201 -34.90 25.17 -27.21
N ASP A 202 -35.59 24.76 -26.14
CA ASP A 202 -36.33 25.67 -25.27
C ASP A 202 -35.62 25.86 -23.92
N TYR A 203 -34.55 26.65 -23.93
CA TYR A 203 -34.05 27.35 -22.74
C TYR A 203 -33.84 28.83 -23.10
N HIS A 204 -34.94 29.59 -23.08
CA HIS A 204 -34.95 31.05 -23.11
C HIS A 204 -35.53 31.60 -21.82
#